data_AF-A0A450U8W7-F1
#
_entry.id   AF-A0A450U8W7-F1
#
_cell.length_a   1.000
_cell.length_b   1.000
_cell.length_c   1.000
_cell.angle_alpha   90.00
_cell.angle_beta   90.00
_cell.angle_gamma   90.00
#
_symmetry.space_group_name_H-M   'P 1'
#
loop_
_entity.id
_entity.type
_entity.pdbx_description
1 polymer ?
#
loop_
_entity_poly.entity_id
_entity_poly.type
_entity_poly.pdbx_seq_one_letter_code
_entity_poly.pdbx_strand_id
1 'polypeptide(L)' 'MAYQLGQPVLVLREKGVIQEGLLEKGVVGTYMLEFSLEDDSVDYLMSHEWNAIVGKWEGFVRSVVEMKGNPPKLYGY' A
#
# COMPACT_ATOMS: atom_id res chain seq x y z
N MET A 1 -6.99 -2.65 11.00
CA MET A 1 -8.31 -3.07 10.48
C MET A 1 -8.32 -3.29 8.97
N ALA A 2 -7.93 -2.33 8.12
CA ALA A 2 -7.96 -2.49 6.64
C ALA A 2 -7.27 -3.77 6.13
N TYR A 3 -6.05 -4.07 6.61
CA TYR A 3 -5.32 -5.31 6.28
C TYR A 3 -6.10 -6.58 6.64
N GLN A 4 -6.73 -6.63 7.82
CA GLN A 4 -7.52 -7.78 8.27
C GLN A 4 -8.78 -8.00 7.43
N LEU A 5 -9.28 -6.94 6.78
CA LEU A 5 -10.41 -6.98 5.86
C LEU A 5 -9.99 -7.27 4.41
N GLY A 6 -8.70 -7.59 4.17
CA GLY A 6 -8.16 -7.81 2.83
C GLY A 6 -8.19 -6.58 1.94
N GLN A 7 -8.29 -5.38 2.51
CA GLN A 7 -8.32 -4.14 1.74
C GLN A 7 -6.89 -3.72 1.35
N PRO A 8 -6.71 -3.04 0.20
CA PRO A 8 -5.43 -2.48 -0.20
C PRO A 8 -4.94 -1.46 0.83
N VAL A 9 -3.73 -1.67 1.36
CA VAL A 9 -3.07 -0.74 2.28
C VAL A 9 -1.77 -0.26 1.65
N LEU A 10 -1.43 1.00 1.87
CA LEU A 10 -0.11 1.58 1.60
C LEU A 10 0.46 2.01 2.95
N VAL A 11 1.68 1.60 3.26
CA VAL A 11 2.33 1.95 4.53
C VAL A 11 3.55 2.81 4.23
N LEU A 12 3.58 4.01 4.80
CA LEU A 12 4.76 4.86 4.86
C LEU A 12 5.33 4.74 6.26
N ARG A 13 6.60 4.35 6.35
CA ARG A 13 7.30 4.15 7.62
C ARG A 13 8.44 5.13 7.73
N GLU A 14 8.53 5.83 8.85
CA GLU A 14 9.69 6.67 9.14
C GLU A 14 10.93 5.79 9.40
N LYS A 15 12.09 6.29 9.00
CA LYS A 15 13.39 5.67 9.25
C LYS A 15 13.61 5.51 10.76
N GLY A 16 14.12 4.35 11.16
CA GLY A 16 14.35 4.03 12.57
C GLY A 16 13.13 3.54 13.36
N VAL A 17 11.92 3.51 12.77
CA VAL A 17 10.76 2.84 13.37
C VAL A 17 10.97 1.33 13.38
N ILE A 18 10.78 0.71 14.54
CA ILE A 18 10.94 -0.74 14.77
C ILE A 18 9.98 -1.52 13.87
N GLN A 19 10.52 -2.55 13.23
CA GLN A 19 9.82 -3.37 12.25
C GLN A 19 9.27 -4.64 12.91
N GLU A 20 8.16 -4.53 13.63
CA GLU A 20 7.50 -5.66 14.29
C GLU A 20 6.05 -5.86 13.81
N GLY A 21 5.61 -7.12 13.80
CA GLY A 21 4.24 -7.50 13.47
C GLY A 21 3.84 -7.09 12.05
N LEU A 22 2.89 -6.15 11.92
CA LEU A 22 2.40 -5.67 10.62
C LEU A 22 3.51 -4.97 9.80
N LEU A 23 4.60 -4.54 10.41
CA LEU A 23 5.69 -3.92 9.68
C LEU A 23 6.72 -4.94 9.18
N GLU A 24 6.65 -6.21 9.58
CA GLU A 24 7.62 -7.23 9.16
C GLU A 24 7.59 -7.48 7.64
N LYS A 25 8.80 -7.58 7.06
CA LYS A 25 8.99 -7.80 5.62
C LYS A 25 8.31 -9.13 5.23
N GLY A 26 7.34 -9.05 4.33
CA GLY A 26 6.61 -10.21 3.82
C GLY A 26 5.30 -10.53 4.57
N VAL A 27 5.02 -9.89 5.72
CA VAL A 27 3.74 -10.07 6.43
C VAL A 27 2.64 -9.29 5.73
N VAL A 28 2.92 -8.04 5.37
CA VAL A 28 2.02 -7.24 4.57
C VAL A 28 2.51 -7.31 3.14
N GLY A 29 1.76 -7.97 2.26
CA GLY A 29 2.03 -8.03 0.82
C GLY A 29 1.87 -6.67 0.11
N THR A 30 2.02 -5.58 0.85
CA THR A 30 1.81 -4.21 0.38
C THR A 30 3.13 -3.48 0.23
N TYR A 31 3.08 -2.38 -0.51
CA TYR A 31 4.12 -1.38 -0.57
C TYR A 31 4.42 -0.82 0.82
N MET A 32 5.65 -0.98 1.27
CA MET A 32 6.17 -0.42 2.51
C MET A 32 7.34 0.49 2.16
N LEU A 33 7.05 1.78 2.10
CA LEU A 33 8.02 2.80 1.76
C LEU A 33 8.66 3.33 3.04
N GLU A 34 9.96 3.57 3.00
CA GLU A 34 10.69 4.23 4.08
C GLU A 34 10.87 5.71 3.73
N PHE A 35 10.50 6.60 4.65
CA PHE A 35 10.76 8.03 4.53
C PHE A 35 11.57 8.53 5.74
N SER A 36 12.12 9.74 5.61
CA SER A 36 12.91 10.40 6.65
C SER A 36 12.47 11.85 6.74
N LEU A 37 12.17 12.34 7.93
CA LEU A 37 11.89 13.76 8.18
C LEU A 37 13.15 14.62 8.18
N GLU A 38 14.33 14.00 8.27
CA GLU A 38 15.63 14.69 8.19
C GLU A 38 16.02 15.02 6.74
N ASP A 39 15.45 14.30 5.78
CA ASP A 39 15.62 14.57 4.36
C ASP A 39 14.55 15.56 3.89
N ASP A 40 14.85 16.42 2.91
CA ASP A 40 13.88 17.34 2.31
C ASP A 40 12.80 16.52 1.58
N SER A 41 11.78 16.10 2.34
CA SER A 41 10.79 15.07 2.02
C SER A 41 9.99 15.29 0.72
N VAL A 42 10.04 16.51 0.17
CA VAL A 42 9.37 16.89 -1.07
C VAL A 42 9.93 16.13 -2.27
N ASP A 43 11.24 15.85 -2.30
CA ASP A 43 11.88 15.22 -3.45
C ASP A 43 11.44 13.76 -3.64
N TYR A 44 11.22 13.03 -2.54
CA TYR A 44 10.77 11.63 -2.61
C TYR A 44 9.35 11.50 -3.16
N LEU A 45 8.43 12.38 -2.72
CA LEU A 45 7.04 12.39 -3.19
C LEU A 45 6.91 12.81 -4.66
N MET A 46 7.94 13.45 -5.21
CA MET A 46 8.01 13.81 -6.64
C MET A 46 8.76 12.75 -7.47
N SER A 47 9.31 11.72 -6.83
CA SER A 47 10.08 10.68 -7.50
C SER A 47 9.21 9.81 -8.41
N HIS A 48 9.83 9.24 -9.45
CA HIS A 48 9.16 8.27 -10.32
C HIS A 48 8.78 6.99 -9.53
N GLU A 49 9.58 6.62 -8.54
CA GLU A 49 9.30 5.47 -7.68
C GLU A 49 7.99 5.67 -6.92
N TRP A 50 7.83 6.82 -6.27
CA TRP A 50 6.59 7.19 -5.57
C TRP A 50 5.38 7.11 -6.51
N ASN A 51 5.46 7.76 -7.67
CA ASN A 51 4.36 7.80 -8.63
C ASN A 51 3.96 6.40 -9.11
N ALA A 52 4.92 5.51 -9.36
CA ALA A 52 4.65 4.13 -9.76
C ALA A 52 3.95 3.32 -8.66
N ILE A 53 4.40 3.49 -7.41
CA ILE A 53 3.86 2.75 -6.26
C ILE A 53 2.46 3.24 -5.90
N VAL A 54 2.28 4.56 -5.80
CA VAL A 54 0.98 5.17 -5.51
C VAL A 54 -0.01 4.88 -6.62
N GLY A 55 0.38 4.98 -7.89
CA GLY A 55 -0.51 4.67 -9.01
C GLY A 55 -0.99 3.21 -8.99
N LYS A 56 -0.11 2.26 -8.65
CA LYS A 56 -0.52 0.85 -8.51
C LYS A 56 -1.44 0.63 -7.32
N TRP A 57 -1.14 1.23 -6.17
CA TRP A 57 -2.02 1.18 -5.01
C TRP A 57 -3.39 1.80 -5.28
N GLU A 58 -3.44 2.95 -5.95
CA GLU A 58 -4.67 3.62 -6.37
C GLU A 58 -5.51 2.71 -7.28
N GLY A 59 -4.88 2.02 -8.23
CA GLY A 59 -5.52 1.03 -9.07
C GLY A 59 -6.24 -0.07 -8.26
N PHE A 60 -5.57 -0.61 -7.23
CA PHE A 60 -6.20 -1.59 -6.33
C PHE A 60 -7.36 -1.00 -5.53
N VAL A 61 -7.22 0.22 -5.01
CA VAL A 61 -8.31 0.91 -4.30
C VAL A 61 -9.52 1.10 -5.21
N ARG A 62 -9.30 1.57 -6.44
CA ARG A 62 -10.35 1.75 -7.45
C ARG A 62 -11.05 0.44 -7.77
N SER A 63 -10.30 -0.63 -8.03
CA SER A 63 -10.88 -1.97 -8.26
C SER A 63 -11.72 -2.45 -7.09
N VAL A 64 -11.27 -2.23 -5.85
CA VAL A 64 -12.08 -2.59 -4.67
C VAL A 64 -13.36 -1.77 -4.60
N VAL A 65 -13.32 -0.47 -4.87
CA VAL A 65 -14.52 0.38 -4.90
C VAL A 65 -15.50 -0.09 -5.99
N GLU A 66 -15.01 -0.37 -7.20
CA GLU A 66 -15.83 -0.84 -8.32
C GLU A 66 -16.43 -2.24 -8.10
N MET A 67 -15.69 -3.11 -7.42
CA MET A 67 -16.13 -4.48 -7.13
C MET A 67 -16.92 -4.61 -5.82
N LYS A 68 -16.92 -3.58 -4.97
CA LYS A 68 -17.61 -3.61 -3.67
C LYS A 68 -19.12 -3.74 -3.89
N GLY A 69 -19.66 -4.89 -3.49
CA GLY A 69 -21.07 -5.23 -3.67
C GLY A 69 -21.33 -6.22 -4.82
N ASN A 70 -20.33 -6.52 -5.66
CA ASN A 70 -20.44 -7.60 -6.63
C ASN A 70 -20.22 -8.95 -5.91
N PRO A 71 -21.08 -9.95 -6.16
CA PRO A 71 -20.87 -11.29 -5.63
C PRO A 71 -19.57 -11.90 -6.21
N PRO A 72 -18.86 -12.75 -5.45
CA PRO A 72 -17.66 -13.43 -5.95
C PRO A 72 -17.98 -14.26 -7.20
N LYS A 73 -17.18 -14.12 -8.26
CA LYS A 73 -17.30 -14.99 -9.44
C LYS A 73 -16.70 -16.35 -9.10
N LEU A 74 -17.57 -17.34 -8.87
CA LEU A 74 -17.17 -18.68 -8.45
C LEU A 74 -16.67 -19.56 -9.61
N TYR A 75 -17.12 -19.29 -10.84
CA TYR A 75 -16.69 -20.00 -12.05
C TYR A 75 -16.64 -19.00 -13.22
N GLY A 76 -15.54 -18.99 -13.98
CA GLY A 76 -15.42 -18.27 -15.25
C GLY A 76 -15.47 -19.27 -16.41
N TYR A 77 -16.26 -18.98 -17.43
CA TYR A 77 -16.16 -19.63 -18.75
C TYR A 77 -14.95 -19.07 -19.51
#